data_AF-Q53269-F1
#
_entry.id   AF-Q53269-F1
#
_cell.length_a   1.000
_cell.length_b   1.000
_cell.length_c   1.000
_cell.angle_alpha   90.00
_cell.angle_beta   90.00
_cell.angle_gamma   90.00
#
_symmetry.space_group_name_H-M   'P 1'
#
loop_
_entity.id
_entity.type
_entity.pdbx_description
1 polymer ?
#
loop_
_entity_poly.entity_id
_entity_poly.type
_entity_poly.pdbx_seq_one_letter_code
_entity_poly.pdbx_strand_id
1 'polypeptide(L)' 'LRPRLTTVRYPIQLMAEKATQLALALATHAPRENDPMIFSPTIVRRDSVAQKREP' A
#
# COMPACT_ATOMS: atom_id res chain seq x y z
N LEU A 1 18.18 -21.43 10.51
CA LEU A 1 16.99 -20.56 10.59
C LEU A 1 17.30 -19.23 9.87
N ARG A 2 16.44 -18.70 8.99
CA ARG A 2 16.64 -17.39 8.35
C ARG A 2 15.67 -16.37 8.98
N PRO A 3 16.12 -15.14 9.33
CA PRO A 3 15.26 -14.13 9.93
C PRO A 3 14.19 -13.65 8.93
N ARG A 4 13.00 -13.32 9.42
CA ARG A 4 11.92 -12.79 8.57
C ARG A 4 12.17 -11.31 8.28
N LEU A 5 11.99 -10.91 7.02
CA LEU A 5 12.21 -9.53 6.57
C LEU A 5 11.13 -8.59 7.10
N THR A 6 11.53 -7.50 7.78
CA THR A 6 10.71 -6.33 8.11
C THR A 6 10.37 -5.57 6.84
N THR A 7 9.09 -5.24 6.63
CA THR A 7 8.59 -4.67 5.36
C THR A 7 7.59 -3.55 5.62
N VAL A 8 7.53 -2.61 4.67
CA VAL A 8 6.42 -1.68 4.51
C VAL A 8 5.33 -2.38 3.68
N ARG A 9 4.11 -2.50 4.22
CA ARG A 9 2.95 -3.06 3.52
C ARG A 9 2.00 -1.94 3.11
N TYR A 10 1.81 -1.79 1.80
CA TYR A 10 0.75 -0.96 1.23
C TYR A 10 -0.53 -1.78 1.04
N PRO A 11 -1.72 -1.14 1.03
CA PRO A 11 -2.99 -1.80 0.77
C PRO A 11 -3.18 -2.07 -0.74
N ILE A 12 -2.38 -2.99 -1.29
CA ILE A 12 -2.32 -3.26 -2.74
C ILE A 12 -3.66 -3.67 -3.36
N GLN A 13 -4.51 -4.35 -2.59
CA GLN A 13 -5.82 -4.80 -3.08
C GLN A 13 -6.76 -3.61 -3.29
N LEU A 14 -6.85 -2.71 -2.31
CA LEU A 14 -7.66 -1.48 -2.44
C LEU A 14 -7.14 -0.60 -3.57
N MET A 15 -5.81 -0.47 -3.73
CA MET A 15 -5.22 0.24 -4.85
C MET A 15 -5.64 -0.36 -6.20
N ALA A 16 -5.59 -1.69 -6.32
CA ALA A 16 -5.96 -2.39 -7.55
C ALA A 16 -7.45 -2.20 -7.86
N GLU A 17 -8.34 -2.39 -6.88
CA GLU A 17 -9.77 -2.18 -7.03
C GLU A 17 -10.09 -0.75 -7.50
N LYS A 18 -9.44 0.26 -6.90
CA LYS A 18 -9.60 1.65 -7.32
C LYS A 18 -9.07 1.93 -8.72
N ALA A 19 -7.91 1.38 -9.07
CA ALA A 19 -7.36 1.50 -10.42
C ALA A 19 -8.31 0.89 -11.47
N THR A 20 -8.90 -0.27 -11.18
CA THR A 20 -9.88 -0.92 -12.06
C THR A 20 -11.14 -0.09 -12.21
N GLN A 21 -11.71 0.43 -11.11
CA GLN A 21 -12.89 1.31 -11.14
C GLN A 21 -12.64 2.55 -12.00
N LEU A 22 -11.47 3.18 -11.83
CA LEU A 22 -11.05 4.31 -12.65
C LEU A 22 -10.92 3.94 -14.13
N ALA A 23 -10.26 2.83 -14.46
CA ALA A 23 -10.06 2.38 -15.83
C ALA A 23 -11.40 2.11 -16.55
N LEU A 24 -12.37 1.52 -15.84
CA LEU A 24 -13.71 1.30 -16.38
C LEU A 24 -14.46 2.61 -16.60
N ALA A 25 -14.45 3.53 -15.62
CA ALA A 25 -15.09 4.83 -15.76
C ALA A 25 -14.47 5.68 -16.89
N LEU A 26 -13.15 5.57 -17.07
CA LEU A 26 -12.40 6.13 -18.20
C LEU A 26 -12.91 5.57 -19.54
N ALA A 27 -13.05 4.25 -19.63
CA ALA A 27 -13.48 3.55 -20.84
C ALA A 27 -14.93 3.87 -21.22
N THR A 28 -15.81 4.11 -20.24
CA THR A 28 -17.23 4.40 -20.48
C THR A 28 -17.55 5.90 -20.52
N HIS A 29 -16.56 6.79 -20.50
CA HIS A 29 -16.74 8.25 -20.41
C HIS A 29 -17.62 8.71 -19.25
N ALA A 30 -17.66 7.94 -18.15
CA ALA A 30 -18.45 8.29 -16.99
C ALA A 30 -17.81 9.48 -16.23
N PRO A 31 -18.60 10.29 -15.51
CA PRO A 31 -18.07 11.27 -14.56
C PRO A 31 -17.22 10.57 -13.51
N ARG A 32 -16.09 11.18 -13.13
CA ARG A 32 -15.16 10.61 -12.15
C ARG A 32 -14.64 11.69 -11.21
N GLU A 33 -14.54 11.30 -9.95
CA GLU A 33 -13.92 12.09 -8.90
C GLU A 33 -12.40 12.07 -9.12
N ASN A 34 -11.78 13.25 -9.18
CA ASN A 34 -10.32 13.41 -9.36
C ASN A 34 -9.58 13.54 -8.02
N ASP A 35 -10.17 13.04 -6.94
CA ASP A 35 -9.57 13.18 -5.63
C ASP A 35 -8.23 12.46 -5.54
N PRO A 36 -7.21 13.08 -4.90
CA PRO A 36 -5.91 12.47 -4.74
C PRO A 36 -6.01 11.21 -3.88
N MET A 37 -5.71 10.06 -4.49
CA MET A 37 -5.75 8.74 -3.84
C MET A 37 -4.44 8.46 -3.09
N ILE A 38 -4.30 9.03 -1.89
CA ILE A 38 -3.16 8.74 -1.01
C ILE A 38 -3.48 7.52 -0.15
N PHE A 39 -2.68 6.46 -0.31
CA PHE A 39 -2.81 5.24 0.49
C PHE A 39 -1.68 5.16 1.51
N SER A 40 -2.04 5.14 2.79
CA SER A 40 -1.06 5.04 3.88
C SER A 40 -0.54 3.61 4.03
N PRO A 41 0.78 3.39 4.08
CA PRO A 41 1.35 2.08 4.37
C PRO A 41 1.35 1.75 5.86
N THR A 42 1.59 0.48 6.19
CA THR A 42 1.84 0.00 7.56
C THR A 42 3.19 -0.71 7.64
N ILE A 43 3.94 -0.50 8.73
CA ILE A 43 5.18 -1.23 8.98
C ILE A 43 4.89 -2.59 9.62
N VAL A 44 5.41 -3.65 9.02
CA VAL A 44 5.44 -4.99 9.61
C VAL A 44 6.84 -5.28 10.11
N ARG A 45 7.02 -5.13 11.42
CA ARG A 45 8.27 -5.45 12.13
C ARG A 45 8.41 -6.96 12.30
N ARG A 46 9.60 -7.46 12.00
CA ARG A 46 10.03 -8.86 12.06
C ARG A 46 11.51 -8.91 12.49
N ASP A 47 12.14 -10.07 12.33
CA ASP A 47 13.44 -10.39 12.91
C ASP A 47 14.64 -9.76 12.16
N SER A 48 14.42 -9.15 11.00
CA SER A 48 15.52 -8.59 10.19
C SER A 48 16.02 -7.22 10.67
N VAL A 49 15.42 -6.60 11.69
CA VAL A 49 15.82 -5.29 12.20
C VAL A 49 15.93 -5.34 13.72
N ALA A 50 17.13 -5.12 14.24
CA ALA A 50 17.36 -5.00 15.68
C ALA A 50 16.94 -3.62 16.19
N GLN A 51 16.38 -3.56 17.40
CA GLN A 51 16.07 -2.29 18.05
C GLN A 51 17.37 -1.64 18.54
N LYS A 52 17.61 -0.38 18.16
CA LYS A 52 18.73 0.40 18.68
C LYS A 52 18.53 0.56 20.19
N ARG A 53 19.40 -0.04 21.01
CA ARG A 53 19.48 0.28 22.43
C ARG A 53 20.14 1.65 22.52
N GLU A 54 19.39 2.66 22.96
CA GLU A 54 19.99 3.95 23.34
C GLU A 54 20.55 3.84 24.77
N PRO A 55 21.70 4.49 25.05
CA PRO A 55 22.45 4.33 26.30
C PRO A 55 21.74 4.91 27.52
#